data_AF-A0A9E5QRY1-F1
#
_entry.id   AF-A0A9E5QRY1-F1
#
_cell.length_a   1.000
_cell.length_b   1.000
_cell.length_c   1.000
_cell.angle_alpha   90.00
_cell.angle_beta   90.00
_cell.angle_gamma   90.00
#
_symmetry.space_group_name_H-M   'P 1'
#
loop_
_entity.id
_entity.type
_entity.pdbx_description
1 polymer ?
#
loop_
_entity_poly.entity_id
_entity_poly.type
_entity_poly.pdbx_seq_one_letter_code
_entity_poly.pdbx_strand_id
1 'polypeptide(L)'
;MAYSQISPRFLIMFHIGINNQTFINGGAGGGNVSAFGPLGAGKKPEVFIHDAWTEYAVVQKKLHIGAGLHYWNGVSRMASASTLNFLTIDAPIFNWPLIELSDQFARQFGLYIKGELGRFYYQTSINKPFSAPTPVSVLSNGNAINAPTGLNVARDAANNNWALQGYYTYQFLDKESTLLPFRVGTYVGTKKVFNIGAGFHSHPNATASTTARDIDGVATAVSRHNMNLFGVDLFLDYPFGGDKNMAITAYSVFTVMILAPIISVM
;
A
#
# COMPACT_ATOMS: atom_id res chain seq x y z
N MET A 1 18.58 3.78 0.35
CA MET A 1 18.01 3.29 -0.92
C MET A 1 19.08 3.36 -1.99
N ALA A 2 19.23 2.31 -2.79
CA ALA A 2 20.11 2.27 -3.95
C ALA A 2 19.45 1.47 -5.08
N TYR A 3 19.57 1.95 -6.32
CA TYR A 3 19.22 1.17 -7.50
C TYR A 3 20.41 1.17 -8.45
N SER A 4 20.52 0.11 -9.25
CA SER A 4 21.52 0.00 -10.30
C SER A 4 20.86 -0.47 -11.59
N GLN A 5 21.07 0.30 -12.65
CA GLN A 5 20.66 -0.08 -13.98
C GLN A 5 21.84 -0.74 -14.68
N ILE A 6 21.95 -2.07 -14.51
CA ILE A 6 23.07 -2.87 -15.04
C ILE A 6 23.10 -2.81 -16.58
N SER A 7 21.93 -2.68 -17.21
CA SER A 7 21.82 -2.43 -18.65
C SER A 7 20.60 -1.57 -18.95
N PRO A 8 20.45 -1.03 -20.17
CA PRO A 8 19.23 -0.33 -20.59
C PRO A 8 17.93 -1.12 -20.43
N ARG A 9 18.00 -2.42 -20.10
CA ARG A 9 16.85 -3.30 -19.86
C ARG A 9 16.78 -3.90 -18.47
N PHE A 10 17.82 -3.79 -17.64
CA PHE A 10 17.84 -4.50 -16.36
C PHE A 10 18.12 -3.53 -15.21
N LEU A 11 17.20 -3.50 -14.26
CA LEU A 11 17.23 -2.64 -13.09
C LEU A 11 17.16 -3.52 -11.83
N ILE A 12 18.03 -3.25 -10.87
CA ILE A 12 17.97 -3.80 -9.51
C ILE A 12 17.67 -2.65 -8.56
N MET A 13 16.78 -2.90 -7.60
CA MET A 13 16.45 -1.98 -6.53
C MET A 13 16.66 -2.64 -5.17
N PHE A 14 17.34 -1.93 -4.28
CA PHE A 14 17.50 -2.32 -2.90
C PHE A 14 17.29 -1.13 -1.96
N HIS A 15 16.42 -1.30 -0.97
CA HIS A 15 16.15 -0.31 0.05
C HIS A 15 16.06 -1.01 1.39
N ILE A 16 16.91 -0.60 2.31
CA ILE A 16 16.95 -1.02 3.70
C ILE A 16 16.81 0.22 4.56
N GLY A 17 16.11 0.10 5.68
CA GLY A 17 15.89 1.21 6.58
C GLY A 17 15.12 0.82 7.83
N ILE A 18 14.64 1.84 8.51
CA ILE A 18 13.81 1.76 9.71
C ILE A 18 12.56 2.60 9.48
N ASN A 19 11.45 2.25 10.15
CA ASN A 19 10.26 3.11 10.22
C ASN A 19 9.86 3.37 11.67
N ASN A 20 9.06 4.42 11.85
CA ASN A 20 8.43 4.75 13.13
C ASN A 20 9.43 4.85 14.31
N GLN A 21 10.62 5.41 14.05
CA GLN A 21 11.57 5.70 15.12
C GLN A 21 10.99 6.79 16.01
N THR A 22 10.79 6.47 17.28
CA THR A 22 10.40 7.47 18.28
C THR A 22 11.34 7.38 19.48
N PHE A 23 11.30 8.38 20.35
CA PHE A 23 12.09 8.40 21.59
C PHE A 23 11.54 7.48 22.69
N ILE A 24 10.35 6.89 22.48
CA ILE A 24 9.56 6.22 23.51
C ILE A 24 9.18 4.79 23.08
N ASN A 25 8.80 4.61 21.82
CA ASN A 25 8.37 3.35 21.19
C ASN A 25 9.12 3.09 19.87
N GLY A 26 9.36 1.82 19.53
CA GLY A 26 10.00 1.42 18.27
C GLY A 26 11.21 0.52 18.49
N GLY A 27 11.01 -0.61 19.17
CA GLY A 27 12.04 -1.63 19.38
C GLY A 27 11.93 -2.80 18.38
N ALA A 28 13.03 -3.53 18.19
CA ALA A 28 13.07 -4.81 17.49
C ALA A 28 12.06 -5.82 18.05
N GLY A 29 11.56 -6.72 17.20
CA GLY A 29 10.65 -7.80 17.57
C GLY A 29 11.10 -8.55 18.83
N GLY A 30 10.20 -8.69 19.80
CA GLY A 30 10.45 -9.37 21.09
C GLY A 30 10.81 -8.45 22.27
N GLY A 31 10.91 -7.13 22.07
CA GLY A 31 11.04 -6.17 23.18
C GLY A 31 9.76 -6.05 23.99
N ASN A 32 9.86 -6.11 25.32
CA ASN A 32 8.70 -5.90 26.18
C ASN A 32 8.31 -4.41 26.16
N VAL A 33 7.11 -4.10 25.64
CA VAL A 33 6.56 -2.73 25.50
C VAL A 33 6.39 -2.01 26.84
N SER A 34 6.44 -2.75 27.94
CA SER A 34 6.35 -2.23 29.31
C SER A 34 7.69 -2.12 30.06
N ALA A 35 8.82 -2.48 29.43
CA ALA A 35 10.13 -2.47 30.10
C ALA A 35 10.91 -1.18 29.83
N PHE A 36 11.48 -0.59 30.90
CA PHE A 36 12.51 0.46 30.82
C PHE A 36 13.92 -0.16 30.88
N GLY A 37 14.87 0.35 30.09
CA GLY A 37 16.28 -0.09 30.14
C GLY A 37 16.78 -0.74 28.84
N PRO A 38 17.93 -1.47 28.87
CA PRO A 38 18.53 -2.10 27.68
C PRO A 38 17.64 -3.11 26.93
N LEU A 39 16.56 -3.56 27.58
CA LEU A 39 15.55 -4.51 27.09
C LEU A 39 14.19 -3.86 26.76
N GLY A 40 14.09 -2.53 26.83
CA GLY A 40 12.87 -1.78 26.53
C GLY A 40 12.65 -1.56 25.04
N ALA A 41 11.40 -1.71 24.58
CA ALA A 41 11.00 -1.60 23.18
C ALA A 41 10.91 -0.13 22.68
N GLY A 42 12.03 0.60 22.64
CA GLY A 42 11.95 2.01 22.22
C GLY A 42 13.23 2.70 21.76
N LYS A 43 14.40 2.06 21.88
CA LYS A 43 15.69 2.70 21.55
C LYS A 43 16.42 2.08 20.36
N LYS A 44 15.88 1.01 19.77
CA LYS A 44 16.51 0.21 18.71
C LYS A 44 15.45 -0.19 17.67
N PRO A 45 15.07 0.70 16.75
CA PRO A 45 14.13 0.36 15.70
C PRO A 45 14.68 -0.79 14.86
N GLU A 46 13.80 -1.73 14.51
CA GLU A 46 14.17 -2.87 13.69
C GLU A 46 14.58 -2.37 12.30
N VAL A 47 15.75 -2.83 11.83
CA VAL A 47 16.18 -2.61 10.47
C VAL A 47 15.60 -3.72 9.62
N PHE A 48 14.84 -3.34 8.59
CA PHE A 48 14.27 -4.28 7.64
C PHE A 48 14.40 -3.76 6.21
N ILE A 49 14.15 -4.66 5.26
CA ILE A 49 14.23 -4.38 3.83
C ILE A 49 12.89 -3.77 3.39
N HIS A 50 12.90 -2.54 2.93
CA HIS A 50 11.75 -1.92 2.28
C HIS A 50 11.53 -2.47 0.88
N ASP A 51 12.57 -2.47 0.06
CA ASP A 51 12.48 -2.85 -1.34
C ASP A 51 13.63 -3.78 -1.69
N ALA A 52 13.32 -4.90 -2.32
CA ALA A 52 14.30 -5.82 -2.89
C ALA A 52 13.67 -6.48 -4.11
N TRP A 53 13.85 -5.86 -5.26
CA TRP A 53 13.24 -6.31 -6.50
C TRP A 53 14.15 -6.09 -7.70
N THR A 54 13.87 -6.85 -8.75
CA THR A 54 14.54 -6.73 -10.05
C THR A 54 13.50 -6.50 -11.13
N GLU A 55 13.91 -5.83 -12.21
CA GLU A 55 13.04 -5.48 -13.33
C GLU A 55 13.75 -5.68 -14.66
N TYR A 56 13.00 -6.25 -15.60
CA TYR A 56 13.40 -6.43 -16.98
C TYR A 56 12.47 -5.66 -17.93
N ALA A 57 13.04 -4.81 -18.77
CA ALA A 57 12.33 -4.10 -19.82
C ALA A 57 12.19 -5.00 -21.07
N VAL A 58 11.03 -5.64 -21.20
CA VAL A 58 10.67 -6.46 -22.37
C VAL A 58 10.58 -5.58 -23.62
N VAL A 59 9.90 -4.44 -23.49
CA VAL A 59 9.86 -3.38 -24.50
C VAL A 59 10.17 -2.08 -23.77
N GLN A 60 11.33 -1.49 -24.05
CA GLN A 60 11.80 -0.30 -23.34
C GLN A 60 10.71 0.78 -23.27
N LYS A 61 10.50 1.31 -22.06
CA LYS A 61 9.46 2.29 -21.69
C LYS A 61 8.02 1.77 -21.76
N LYS A 62 7.70 0.81 -22.63
CA LYS A 62 6.31 0.38 -22.90
C LYS A 62 5.87 -0.83 -22.08
N LEU A 63 6.79 -1.74 -21.76
CA LEU A 63 6.50 -2.95 -20.99
C LEU A 63 7.74 -3.39 -20.21
N HIS A 64 7.58 -3.38 -18.90
CA HIS A 64 8.54 -3.83 -17.91
C HIS A 64 7.87 -4.92 -17.07
N ILE A 65 8.63 -5.94 -16.71
CA ILE A 65 8.21 -7.01 -15.80
C ILE A 65 9.22 -7.04 -14.65
N GLY A 66 8.75 -7.05 -13.42
CA GLY A 66 9.62 -7.16 -12.26
C GLY A 66 9.06 -8.09 -11.19
N ALA A 67 9.93 -8.44 -10.26
CA ALA A 67 9.67 -9.40 -9.21
C ALA A 67 10.44 -9.06 -7.94
N GLY A 68 9.84 -9.32 -6.77
CA GLY A 68 10.47 -9.17 -5.46
C GLY A 68 9.57 -8.48 -4.45
N LEU A 69 10.16 -7.98 -3.36
CA LEU A 69 9.47 -7.14 -2.38
C LEU A 69 9.41 -5.72 -2.91
N HIS A 70 8.22 -5.23 -3.28
CA HIS A 70 8.09 -3.98 -4.04
C HIS A 70 6.94 -3.08 -3.58
N TYR A 71 7.03 -1.82 -4.00
CA TYR A 71 6.07 -0.74 -3.67
C TYR A 71 5.15 -0.34 -4.84
N TRP A 72 5.01 -1.19 -5.87
CA TRP A 72 4.10 -0.95 -7.00
C TRP A 72 2.64 -1.15 -6.59
N ASN A 73 2.07 -0.12 -5.97
CA ASN A 73 0.78 -0.18 -5.31
C ASN A 73 -0.41 0.29 -6.15
N GLY A 74 -1.57 -0.30 -5.86
CA GLY A 74 -2.87 0.37 -6.00
C GLY A 74 -3.31 0.89 -4.63
N VAL A 75 -4.40 1.63 -4.47
CA VAL A 75 -5.49 1.94 -5.42
C VAL A 75 -5.41 3.35 -6.01
N SER A 76 -4.50 4.17 -5.50
CA SER A 76 -4.34 5.57 -5.85
C SER A 76 -2.86 5.91 -6.00
N ARG A 77 -2.57 7.09 -6.51
CA ARG A 77 -1.24 7.69 -6.50
C ARG A 77 -0.62 7.63 -5.10
N MET A 78 -1.38 8.02 -4.09
CA MET A 78 -0.86 8.18 -2.73
C MET A 78 -0.54 6.85 -2.04
N ALA A 79 -1.15 5.74 -2.48
CA ALA A 79 -0.73 4.41 -2.04
C ALA A 79 0.71 4.06 -2.47
N SER A 80 1.27 4.82 -3.43
CA SER A 80 2.65 4.76 -3.90
C SER A 80 3.42 6.06 -3.61
N ALA A 81 3.03 6.87 -2.61
CA ALA A 81 3.63 8.19 -2.39
C ALA A 81 5.10 8.13 -1.95
N SER A 82 5.89 9.11 -2.39
CA SER A 82 7.26 9.35 -1.95
C SER A 82 7.27 10.23 -0.70
N THR A 83 7.80 9.70 0.40
CA THR A 83 7.96 10.44 1.66
C THR A 83 9.01 11.57 1.60
N LEU A 84 9.81 11.63 0.53
CA LEU A 84 10.85 12.64 0.38
C LEU A 84 10.32 14.01 -0.06
N ASN A 85 9.13 14.03 -0.67
CA ASN A 85 8.63 15.19 -1.41
C ASN A 85 7.25 15.61 -0.90
N PHE A 86 7.02 15.50 0.41
CA PHE A 86 5.83 15.99 1.08
C PHE A 86 5.97 17.46 1.47
N LEU A 87 4.86 18.20 1.46
CA LEU A 87 4.82 19.59 1.89
C LEU A 87 4.65 19.72 3.41
N THR A 88 3.84 18.86 4.04
CA THR A 88 3.67 18.77 5.51
C THR A 88 2.92 17.47 5.93
N ILE A 89 1.60 17.57 6.16
CA ILE A 89 0.67 16.51 6.59
C ILE A 89 -0.16 16.03 5.39
N ASP A 90 0.38 16.18 4.18
CA ASP A 90 -0.24 15.86 2.89
C ASP A 90 -0.23 14.35 2.58
N ALA A 91 0.15 13.52 3.55
CA ALA A 91 0.15 12.06 3.47
C ALA A 91 -0.67 11.40 4.58
N PRO A 92 -1.99 11.63 4.64
CA PRO A 92 -2.83 11.00 5.64
C PRO A 92 -2.86 9.47 5.41
N ILE A 93 -2.74 8.72 6.51
CA ILE A 93 -2.41 7.29 6.48
C ILE A 93 -3.45 6.42 5.76
N PHE A 94 -4.71 6.85 5.67
CA PHE A 94 -5.78 6.11 4.99
C PHE A 94 -5.49 5.87 3.49
N ASN A 95 -4.56 6.62 2.89
CA ASN A 95 -4.14 6.39 1.50
C ASN A 95 -3.43 5.03 1.31
N TRP A 96 -2.92 4.42 2.38
CA TRP A 96 -2.37 3.07 2.38
C TRP A 96 -3.34 2.12 3.09
N PRO A 97 -4.33 1.57 2.37
CA PRO A 97 -5.41 0.81 3.01
C PRO A 97 -4.95 -0.51 3.65
N LEU A 98 -3.76 -1.00 3.31
CA LEU A 98 -3.22 -2.28 3.76
C LEU A 98 -2.08 -2.13 4.78
N ILE A 99 -1.70 -0.90 5.10
CA ILE A 99 -0.46 -0.57 5.81
C ILE A 99 -0.39 -1.33 7.13
N GLU A 100 0.64 -2.17 7.28
CA GLU A 100 0.87 -3.02 8.46
C GLU A 100 -0.28 -4.02 8.78
N LEU A 101 -1.21 -4.21 7.85
CA LEU A 101 -2.26 -5.22 7.92
C LEU A 101 -1.88 -6.46 7.12
N SER A 102 -1.63 -6.31 5.83
CA SER A 102 -1.26 -7.44 4.94
C SER A 102 -0.03 -7.13 4.08
N ASP A 103 0.71 -6.10 4.46
CA ASP A 103 1.93 -5.63 3.84
C ASP A 103 3.03 -5.40 4.90
N GLN A 104 4.26 -5.20 4.43
CA GLN A 104 5.36 -4.70 5.23
C GLN A 104 5.62 -3.26 4.82
N PHE A 105 5.10 -2.31 5.58
CA PHE A 105 5.15 -0.88 5.31
C PHE A 105 4.79 -0.53 3.85
N ALA A 106 3.64 -1.04 3.40
CA ALA A 106 3.09 -0.91 2.05
C ALA A 106 3.87 -1.62 0.93
N ARG A 107 4.73 -2.58 1.28
CA ARG A 107 5.31 -3.54 0.30
C ARG A 107 4.78 -4.95 0.49
N GLN A 108 4.69 -5.65 -0.63
CA GLN A 108 4.39 -7.08 -0.66
C GLN A 108 5.36 -7.78 -1.62
N PHE A 109 5.52 -9.09 -1.44
CA PHE A 109 6.27 -9.92 -2.38
C PHE A 109 5.40 -10.27 -3.56
N GLY A 110 5.88 -10.04 -4.78
CA GLY A 110 5.05 -10.28 -5.95
C GLY A 110 5.77 -10.15 -7.26
N LEU A 111 4.94 -10.24 -8.31
CA LEU A 111 5.28 -9.95 -9.69
C LEU A 111 4.52 -8.70 -10.10
N TYR A 112 5.13 -7.86 -10.90
CA TYR A 112 4.45 -6.68 -11.45
C TYR A 112 4.81 -6.46 -12.90
N ILE A 113 3.90 -5.77 -13.58
CA ILE A 113 4.11 -5.20 -14.90
C ILE A 113 3.86 -3.70 -14.84
N LYS A 114 4.61 -2.94 -15.64
CA LYS A 114 4.35 -1.51 -15.84
C LYS A 114 4.78 -1.04 -17.21
N GLY A 115 4.31 0.14 -17.59
CA GLY A 115 4.81 0.82 -18.77
C GLY A 115 4.06 2.10 -19.10
N GLU A 116 4.55 2.75 -20.14
CA GLU A 116 4.00 3.99 -20.68
C GLU A 116 3.63 3.82 -22.15
N LEU A 117 2.38 4.14 -22.47
CA LEU A 117 1.84 4.22 -23.82
C LEU A 117 1.47 5.68 -24.10
N GLY A 118 2.42 6.43 -24.66
CA GLY A 118 2.24 7.87 -24.85
C GLY A 118 2.13 8.58 -23.50
N ARG A 119 0.96 9.18 -23.21
CA ARG A 119 0.67 9.88 -21.94
C ARG A 119 -0.01 8.99 -20.90
N PHE A 120 -0.40 7.78 -21.30
CA PHE A 120 -0.99 6.80 -20.40
C PHE A 120 0.11 5.97 -19.74
N TYR A 121 0.10 5.90 -18.42
CA TYR A 121 0.94 5.01 -17.64
C TYR A 121 0.05 3.94 -16.98
N TYR A 122 0.57 2.72 -16.89
CA TYR A 122 -0.07 1.63 -16.19
C TYR A 122 0.92 0.88 -15.30
N GLN A 123 0.43 0.39 -14.17
CA GLN A 123 1.08 -0.64 -13.36
C GLN A 123 0.05 -1.64 -12.86
N THR A 124 0.45 -2.90 -12.75
CA THR A 124 -0.36 -3.97 -12.17
C THR A 124 0.57 -4.94 -11.47
N SER A 125 0.21 -5.37 -10.27
CA SER A 125 0.98 -6.33 -9.49
C SER A 125 0.08 -7.43 -8.93
N ILE A 126 0.63 -8.64 -8.88
CA ILE A 126 0.05 -9.79 -8.21
C ILE A 126 1.01 -10.19 -7.09
N ASN A 127 0.50 -10.10 -5.87
CA ASN A 127 1.31 -10.17 -4.67
C ASN A 127 0.85 -11.33 -3.81
N LYS A 128 1.79 -11.89 -3.06
CA LYS A 128 1.53 -12.73 -1.91
C LYS A 128 1.52 -11.84 -0.66
N PRO A 129 0.36 -11.53 -0.08
CA PRO A 129 0.27 -10.67 1.10
C PRO A 129 0.90 -11.34 2.32
N PHE A 130 1.41 -10.52 3.23
CA PHE A 130 1.80 -10.98 4.56
C PHE A 130 0.56 -11.41 5.34
N SER A 131 0.73 -12.32 6.30
CA SER A 131 -0.38 -12.75 7.14
C SER A 131 -0.82 -11.62 8.04
N ALA A 132 -2.14 -11.36 8.11
CA ALA A 132 -2.67 -10.37 9.02
C ALA A 132 -2.29 -10.67 10.48
N PRO A 133 -1.85 -9.67 11.27
CA PRO A 133 -1.33 -9.85 12.62
C PRO A 133 -2.38 -10.33 13.62
N THR A 134 -3.67 -10.10 13.33
CA THR A 134 -4.80 -10.63 14.10
C THR A 134 -5.48 -11.74 13.32
N PRO A 135 -5.22 -13.02 13.65
CA PRO A 135 -5.81 -14.12 12.91
C PRO A 135 -7.29 -14.25 13.28
N VAL A 136 -8.15 -13.55 12.54
CA VAL A 136 -9.52 -14.01 12.27
C VAL A 136 -9.48 -15.36 11.52
N SER A 137 -8.30 -15.76 11.03
CA SER A 137 -8.03 -17.10 10.49
C SER A 137 -8.11 -18.24 11.50
N VAL A 138 -8.22 -17.96 12.80
CA VAL A 138 -8.51 -18.99 13.81
C VAL A 138 -9.96 -18.97 14.29
N LEU A 139 -10.88 -18.24 13.62
CA LEU A 139 -12.29 -18.39 13.93
C LEU A 139 -12.81 -19.76 13.47
N SER A 140 -12.62 -20.74 14.33
CA SER A 140 -13.41 -21.94 14.45
C SER A 140 -14.40 -21.76 15.62
N ASN A 141 -15.39 -22.64 15.74
CA ASN A 141 -16.30 -22.68 16.89
C ASN A 141 -15.59 -22.77 18.26
N GLY A 142 -14.27 -22.99 18.30
CA GLY A 142 -13.45 -23.06 19.52
C GLY A 142 -12.63 -21.82 19.85
N ASN A 143 -12.66 -20.72 19.08
CA ASN A 143 -11.78 -19.56 19.31
C ASN A 143 -12.50 -18.20 19.28
N ALA A 144 -13.57 -18.13 20.08
CA ALA A 144 -14.53 -17.04 20.17
C ALA A 144 -13.98 -15.67 20.61
N ILE A 145 -12.87 -15.67 21.35
CA ILE A 145 -12.29 -14.46 21.97
C ILE A 145 -11.80 -13.45 20.93
N ASN A 146 -11.41 -13.92 19.74
CA ASN A 146 -10.90 -13.06 18.66
C ASN A 146 -11.98 -12.70 17.62
N ALA A 147 -13.23 -13.14 17.80
CA ALA A 147 -14.30 -12.88 16.86
C ALA A 147 -14.79 -11.42 16.96
N PRO A 148 -14.99 -10.69 15.83
CA PRO A 148 -15.45 -9.30 15.86
C PRO A 148 -16.69 -9.14 16.74
N THR A 149 -16.65 -8.26 17.73
CA THR A 149 -17.73 -8.10 18.73
C THR A 149 -19.11 -7.83 18.10
N GLY A 150 -19.15 -7.16 16.95
CA GLY A 150 -20.38 -6.96 16.15
C GLY A 150 -20.68 -8.11 15.19
N LEU A 151 -21.95 -8.51 15.13
CA LEU A 151 -22.46 -9.38 14.05
C LEU A 151 -22.37 -8.65 12.71
N ASN A 152 -22.03 -9.38 11.65
CA ASN A 152 -21.92 -8.87 10.27
C ASN A 152 -20.95 -7.69 10.10
N VAL A 153 -19.98 -7.54 11.01
CA VAL A 153 -18.91 -6.55 10.89
C VAL A 153 -17.67 -7.21 10.32
N ALA A 154 -17.27 -6.79 9.11
CA ALA A 154 -16.08 -7.30 8.45
C ALA A 154 -14.78 -6.79 9.12
N ARG A 155 -13.79 -7.67 9.20
CA ARG A 155 -12.41 -7.42 9.65
C ARG A 155 -11.43 -8.19 8.77
N ASP A 156 -10.18 -7.76 8.71
CA ASP A 156 -9.12 -8.48 8.00
C ASP A 156 -8.97 -9.91 8.52
N ALA A 157 -8.74 -10.85 7.62
CA ALA A 157 -8.66 -12.26 7.89
C ALA A 157 -7.47 -12.86 7.15
N ALA A 158 -6.54 -13.44 7.91
CA ALA A 158 -5.39 -14.11 7.31
C ALA A 158 -5.82 -15.24 6.38
N ASN A 159 -5.17 -15.29 5.22
CA ASN A 159 -5.36 -16.31 4.19
C ASN A 159 -4.06 -16.44 3.37
N ASN A 160 -4.03 -17.43 2.49
CA ASN A 160 -2.88 -17.67 1.62
C ASN A 160 -3.14 -17.31 0.14
N ASN A 161 -4.23 -16.60 -0.14
CA ASN A 161 -4.61 -16.20 -1.49
C ASN A 161 -3.73 -15.04 -1.97
N TRP A 162 -3.52 -14.99 -3.28
CA TRP A 162 -2.83 -13.89 -3.92
C TRP A 162 -3.74 -12.66 -4.03
N ALA A 163 -3.17 -11.48 -3.90
CA ALA A 163 -3.85 -10.20 -4.11
C ALA A 163 -3.43 -9.61 -5.45
N LEU A 164 -4.39 -9.08 -6.20
CA LEU A 164 -4.16 -8.37 -7.46
C LEU A 164 -4.43 -6.88 -7.24
N GLN A 165 -3.54 -6.02 -7.70
CA GLN A 165 -3.73 -4.57 -7.61
C GLN A 165 -3.19 -3.86 -8.84
N GLY A 166 -3.67 -2.65 -9.07
CA GLY A 166 -3.23 -1.86 -10.20
C GLY A 166 -3.51 -0.38 -10.02
N TYR A 167 -2.77 0.42 -10.77
CA TYR A 167 -2.96 1.87 -10.85
C TYR A 167 -2.61 2.35 -12.26
N TYR A 168 -3.48 3.19 -12.80
CA TYR A 168 -3.44 3.67 -14.18
C TYR A 168 -3.61 5.17 -14.15
N THR A 169 -2.80 5.90 -14.91
CA THR A 169 -2.88 7.35 -14.92
C THR A 169 -2.69 7.92 -16.31
N TYR A 170 -3.46 8.95 -16.62
CA TYR A 170 -3.28 9.76 -17.82
C TYR A 170 -2.62 11.09 -17.46
N GLN A 171 -1.53 11.42 -18.15
CA GLN A 171 -0.68 12.56 -17.83
C GLN A 171 -0.87 13.70 -18.84
N PHE A 172 -1.70 14.68 -18.48
CA PHE A 172 -2.14 15.74 -19.39
C PHE A 172 -1.03 16.76 -19.69
N LEU A 173 -0.21 17.10 -18.70
CA LEU A 173 0.88 18.08 -18.81
C LEU A 173 2.25 17.38 -18.91
N ASP A 174 3.23 17.69 -18.08
CA ASP A 174 4.53 17.00 -18.13
C ASP A 174 4.41 15.58 -17.62
N LYS A 175 5.11 14.65 -18.29
CA LYS A 175 5.17 13.25 -17.85
C LYS A 175 6.05 13.13 -16.63
N GLU A 176 5.53 12.49 -15.61
CA GLU A 176 6.24 12.06 -14.42
C GLU A 176 7.17 10.88 -14.69
N SER A 177 8.19 10.74 -13.85
CA SER A 177 9.06 9.56 -13.91
C SER A 177 8.30 8.35 -13.40
N THR A 178 8.45 7.23 -14.09
CA THR A 178 7.87 5.94 -13.74
C THR A 178 8.95 4.86 -13.54
N LEU A 179 10.20 5.29 -13.40
CA LEU A 179 11.34 4.41 -13.16
C LEU A 179 11.17 3.65 -11.83
N LEU A 180 10.84 4.39 -10.77
CA LEU A 180 10.67 3.87 -9.41
C LEU A 180 9.21 3.98 -8.95
N PRO A 181 8.77 3.13 -7.99
CA PRO A 181 7.40 3.12 -7.49
C PRO A 181 7.05 4.29 -6.56
N PHE A 182 7.86 5.36 -6.49
CA PHE A 182 7.66 6.46 -5.54
C PHE A 182 7.11 7.69 -6.25
N ARG A 183 5.82 7.94 -6.09
CA ARG A 183 5.12 9.09 -6.67
C ARG A 183 5.51 10.36 -5.94
N VAL A 184 6.01 11.34 -6.71
CA VAL A 184 6.41 12.64 -6.18
C VAL A 184 5.19 13.35 -5.57
N GLY A 185 5.29 13.80 -4.32
CA GLY A 185 4.25 14.59 -3.65
C GLY A 185 4.17 16.01 -4.21
N THR A 186 5.30 16.72 -4.29
CA THR A 186 5.42 18.01 -4.96
C THR A 186 6.71 18.11 -5.78
N TYR A 187 6.67 18.84 -6.89
CA TYR A 187 7.83 19.20 -7.70
C TYR A 187 8.39 20.59 -7.35
N VAL A 188 7.79 21.29 -6.38
CA VAL A 188 8.22 22.61 -5.88
C VAL A 188 8.53 23.58 -7.02
N GLY A 189 7.61 23.66 -7.99
CA GLY A 189 7.69 24.59 -9.11
C GLY A 189 8.62 24.20 -10.26
N THR A 190 9.27 23.04 -10.21
CA THR A 190 10.18 22.60 -11.30
C THR A 190 9.46 21.94 -12.48
N LYS A 191 8.16 21.62 -12.34
CA LYS A 191 7.42 20.82 -13.32
C LYS A 191 5.93 21.15 -13.33
N LYS A 192 5.29 21.10 -14.50
CA LYS A 192 3.84 21.25 -14.65
C LYS A 192 3.20 19.88 -14.75
N VAL A 193 2.55 19.39 -13.70
CA VAL A 193 1.92 18.07 -13.68
C VAL A 193 0.43 18.22 -13.47
N PHE A 194 -0.36 17.56 -14.33
CA PHE A 194 -1.79 17.39 -14.13
C PHE A 194 -2.17 15.99 -14.58
N ASN A 195 -2.57 15.16 -13.63
CA ASN A 195 -2.79 13.73 -13.84
C ASN A 195 -4.15 13.34 -13.25
N ILE A 196 -4.85 12.45 -13.96
CA ILE A 196 -6.01 11.74 -13.44
C ILE A 196 -5.64 10.26 -13.33
N GLY A 197 -5.91 9.68 -12.18
CA GLY A 197 -5.56 8.33 -11.80
C GLY A 197 -6.78 7.49 -11.47
N ALA A 198 -6.69 6.19 -11.73
CA ALA A 198 -7.62 5.21 -11.19
C ALA A 198 -6.88 3.92 -10.84
N GLY A 199 -7.32 3.24 -9.80
CA GLY A 199 -6.69 1.99 -9.38
C GLY A 199 -7.61 1.11 -8.56
N PHE A 200 -7.12 -0.08 -8.29
CA PHE A 200 -7.86 -1.11 -7.58
C PHE A 200 -6.92 -2.02 -6.78
N HIS A 201 -7.49 -2.71 -5.81
CA HIS A 201 -6.87 -3.79 -5.07
C HIS A 201 -7.94 -4.85 -4.78
N SER A 202 -7.65 -6.11 -5.08
CA SER A 202 -8.56 -7.24 -4.88
C SER A 202 -7.81 -8.37 -4.20
N HIS A 203 -8.31 -8.80 -3.03
CA HIS A 203 -7.73 -9.89 -2.26
C HIS A 203 -8.84 -10.87 -1.84
N PRO A 204 -8.88 -12.07 -2.45
CA PRO A 204 -9.91 -13.05 -2.14
C PRO A 204 -9.83 -13.58 -0.70
N ASN A 205 -10.98 -13.70 -0.02
CA ASN A 205 -11.10 -14.20 1.36
C ASN A 205 -10.22 -13.46 2.39
N ALA A 206 -9.96 -12.18 2.14
CA ALA A 206 -9.10 -11.29 2.93
C ALA A 206 -9.79 -10.66 4.12
N THR A 207 -11.11 -10.77 4.20
CA THR A 207 -11.88 -10.31 5.34
C THR A 207 -12.82 -11.40 5.81
N ALA A 208 -13.32 -11.28 7.03
CA ALA A 208 -14.33 -12.16 7.59
C ALA A 208 -15.23 -11.44 8.60
N SER A 209 -16.44 -11.96 8.78
CA SER A 209 -17.41 -11.48 9.76
C SER A 209 -18.07 -12.64 10.51
N THR A 210 -18.36 -12.45 11.79
CA THR A 210 -19.22 -13.35 12.56
C THR A 210 -20.67 -13.20 12.08
N THR A 211 -21.30 -14.30 11.71
CA THR A 211 -22.71 -14.33 11.23
C THR A 211 -23.67 -14.93 12.25
N ALA A 212 -23.18 -15.67 13.24
CA ALA A 212 -23.98 -16.18 14.34
C ALA A 212 -23.16 -16.27 15.65
N ARG A 213 -23.85 -16.12 16.77
CA ARG A 213 -23.32 -16.33 18.13
C ARG A 213 -24.29 -17.18 18.95
N ASP A 214 -23.78 -17.92 19.93
CA ASP A 214 -24.60 -18.60 20.93
C ASP A 214 -25.02 -17.66 22.08
N ILE A 215 -25.71 -18.23 23.08
CA ILE A 215 -26.24 -17.50 24.24
C ILE A 215 -25.15 -16.92 25.15
N ASP A 216 -23.96 -17.52 25.14
CA ASP A 216 -22.79 -17.05 25.88
C ASP A 216 -21.98 -16.01 25.08
N GLY A 217 -22.48 -15.63 23.91
CA GLY A 217 -21.86 -14.64 23.03
C GLY A 217 -20.67 -15.19 22.25
N VAL A 218 -20.48 -16.51 22.18
CA VAL A 218 -19.40 -17.17 21.42
C VAL A 218 -19.78 -17.27 19.94
N ALA A 219 -18.85 -16.95 19.04
CA ALA A 219 -19.07 -17.07 17.60
C ALA A 219 -19.27 -18.53 17.18
N THR A 220 -20.40 -18.82 16.53
CA THR A 220 -20.79 -20.16 16.04
C THR A 220 -20.82 -20.26 14.52
N ALA A 221 -20.80 -19.13 13.81
CA ALA A 221 -20.66 -19.09 12.36
C ALA A 221 -19.88 -17.86 11.91
N VAL A 222 -19.04 -18.05 10.89
CA VAL A 222 -18.20 -17.02 10.28
C VAL A 222 -18.28 -17.15 8.77
N SER A 223 -18.37 -16.00 8.11
CA SER A 223 -18.30 -15.90 6.66
C SER A 223 -17.04 -15.15 6.24
N ARG A 224 -16.34 -15.66 5.23
CA ARG A 224 -15.19 -14.99 4.61
C ARG A 224 -15.66 -14.20 3.39
N HIS A 225 -15.02 -13.06 3.18
CA HIS A 225 -15.35 -12.14 2.10
C HIS A 225 -14.09 -11.69 1.35
N ASN A 226 -14.29 -11.25 0.13
CA ASN A 226 -13.24 -10.62 -0.66
C ASN A 226 -13.09 -9.16 -0.20
N MET A 227 -11.85 -8.70 -0.13
CA MET A 227 -11.54 -7.28 -0.02
C MET A 227 -11.39 -6.72 -1.43
N ASN A 228 -12.24 -5.76 -1.80
CA ASN A 228 -12.12 -5.03 -3.06
C ASN A 228 -12.09 -3.53 -2.78
N LEU A 229 -10.99 -2.90 -3.16
CA LEU A 229 -10.75 -1.48 -2.98
C LEU A 229 -10.63 -0.84 -4.35
N PHE A 230 -11.23 0.33 -4.51
CA PHE A 230 -11.19 1.11 -5.75
C PHE A 230 -10.86 2.56 -5.43
N GLY A 231 -10.13 3.22 -6.33
CA GLY A 231 -9.75 4.61 -6.19
C GLY A 231 -9.78 5.35 -7.52
N VAL A 232 -10.20 6.62 -7.49
CA VAL A 232 -9.99 7.60 -8.56
C VAL A 232 -9.39 8.83 -7.92
N ASP A 233 -8.33 9.37 -8.51
CA ASP A 233 -7.63 10.53 -8.00
C ASP A 233 -7.29 11.56 -9.08
N LEU A 234 -7.01 12.77 -8.60
CA LEU A 234 -6.55 13.90 -9.38
C LEU A 234 -5.34 14.50 -8.66
N PHE A 235 -4.28 14.73 -9.42
CA PHE A 235 -3.06 15.35 -8.93
C PHE A 235 -2.67 16.54 -9.81
N LEU A 236 -2.41 17.68 -9.18
CA LEU A 236 -1.94 18.91 -9.81
C LEU A 236 -0.69 19.41 -9.08
N ASP A 237 0.37 19.67 -9.82
CA ASP A 237 1.48 20.51 -9.36
C ASP A 237 1.76 21.54 -10.46
N TYR A 238 1.50 22.81 -10.17
CA TYR A 238 1.55 23.86 -11.17
C TYR A 238 2.41 25.05 -10.71
N PRO A 239 3.58 25.29 -11.34
CA PRO A 239 4.40 26.46 -11.07
C PRO A 239 3.72 27.76 -11.48
N PHE A 240 3.82 28.76 -10.60
CA PHE A 240 3.39 30.13 -10.86
C PHE A 240 4.43 31.19 -10.45
N GLY A 241 5.51 30.80 -9.76
CA GLY A 241 6.50 31.73 -9.21
C GLY A 241 7.66 32.14 -10.11
N GLY A 242 7.73 31.63 -11.36
CA GLY A 242 8.92 31.79 -12.21
C GLY A 242 10.18 31.32 -11.48
N ASP A 243 11.20 32.18 -11.40
CA ASP A 243 12.48 31.90 -10.73
C ASP A 243 12.37 31.70 -9.21
N LYS A 244 11.21 32.00 -8.60
CA LYS A 244 10.97 31.85 -7.16
C LYS A 244 10.51 30.44 -6.76
N ASN A 245 10.40 29.50 -7.71
CA ASN A 245 10.01 28.09 -7.46
C ASN A 245 8.71 27.94 -6.65
N MET A 246 7.74 28.82 -6.87
CA MET A 246 6.43 28.74 -6.23
C MET A 246 5.50 27.86 -7.06
N ALA A 247 4.76 26.98 -6.41
CA ALA A 247 3.79 26.10 -7.04
C ALA A 247 2.52 25.95 -6.21
N ILE A 248 1.41 25.69 -6.90
CA ILE A 248 0.20 25.15 -6.27
C ILE A 248 0.26 23.64 -6.43
N THR A 249 0.27 22.92 -5.31
CA THR A 249 0.12 21.46 -5.29
C THR A 249 -1.26 21.13 -4.73
N ALA A 250 -2.03 20.34 -5.46
CA ALA A 250 -3.36 19.90 -5.06
C ALA A 250 -3.54 18.41 -5.36
N TYR A 251 -4.15 17.70 -4.42
CA TYR A 251 -4.49 16.29 -4.57
C TYR A 251 -5.91 16.05 -4.05
N SER A 252 -6.68 15.24 -4.79
CA SER A 252 -7.98 14.77 -4.38
C SER A 252 -8.13 13.31 -4.75
N VAL A 253 -8.78 12.53 -3.89
CA VAL A 253 -9.04 11.11 -4.11
C VAL A 253 -10.41 10.74 -3.60
N PHE A 254 -11.10 9.91 -4.38
CA PHE A 254 -12.30 9.19 -3.95
C PHE A 254 -11.96 7.71 -3.90
N THR A 255 -12.12 7.09 -2.73
CA THR A 255 -11.88 5.65 -2.52
C THR A 255 -13.13 4.95 -2.03
N VAL A 256 -13.38 3.76 -2.55
CA VAL A 256 -14.44 2.85 -2.07
C VAL A 256 -13.80 1.56 -1.60
N MET A 257 -14.16 1.11 -0.40
CA MET A 257 -13.71 -0.15 0.17
C MET A 257 -14.89 -1.09 0.39
N ILE A 258 -14.89 -2.22 -0.30
CA ILE A 258 -15.90 -3.27 -0.19
C ILE A 258 -15.23 -4.44 0.54
N LEU A 259 -15.56 -4.58 1.83
CA LEU A 259 -14.96 -5.57 2.74
C LEU A 259 -15.89 -6.76 3.04
N ALA A 260 -17.15 -6.68 2.59
CA ALA A 260 -18.15 -7.73 2.63
C ALA A 260 -19.20 -7.45 1.55
N PRO A 261 -20.00 -8.44 1.13
CA PRO A 261 -21.14 -8.22 0.24
C PRO A 261 -22.06 -7.13 0.79
N ILE A 262 -22.53 -6.25 -0.09
CA ILE A 262 -23.57 -5.29 0.24
C ILE A 262 -24.87 -6.09 0.37
N ILE A 263 -25.28 -6.38 1.60
CA ILE A 263 -26.60 -6.96 1.87
C ILE A 263 -27.61 -5.84 1.64
N SER A 264 -28.29 -5.87 0.50
CA SER A 264 -29.49 -5.04 0.31
C SER A 264 -30.52 -5.52 1.31
N VAL A 265 -30.84 -4.70 2.30
CA VAL A 265 -32.04 -4.91 3.12
C VAL A 265 -33.21 -4.57 2.20
N MET A 266 -33.87 -5.60 1.65
CA MET A 266 -35.22 -5.46 1.10
C MET A 266 -36.23 -5.62 2.22
#